data_AF-A0A553NU45-F1
#
_entry.id   AF-A0A553NU45-F1
#
_cell.length_a   1.000
_cell.length_b   1.000
_cell.length_c   1.000
_cell.angle_alpha   90.00
_cell.angle_beta   90.00
_cell.angle_gamma   90.00
#
_symmetry.space_group_name_H-M   'P 1'
#
loop_
_entity.id
_entity.type
_entity.pdbx_description
1 polymer ?
#
loop_
_entity_poly.entity_id
_entity_poly.type
_entity_poly.pdbx_seq_one_letter_code
_entity_poly.pdbx_strand_id
1 'polypeptide(L)'
;MSNFMDIETITCAFCQGAANQRCTGCHITFYCSKEHQKQHWKKHKTNCCAYKVCASSTLGRYVIATRDLKPGELVLSECPTVMAPMAFTIPICLSCYKSVDGSKRCPKCGWALCSEGCMDSASHVPECSFTQARGKPIPADVAHSKRPHPLYEIVALLRCLYHKQSNQPLYDKLLQLESHTQERLRSGRLEKDKVLLKMVRQFFKIDVEAYGDHEILDLLGILFVNTHEVPVTAVPVQALYLNGSLIEHNCTSNASKHFDKNGTLQIRAAIHIRKGDHIAIMYSDPMWGTVNRQQHLFETKFFQCRCSRCLDPFELGTNFSSLRCPNCPAQSQGFLVAQDPMNSLAPWHCAQCGNQEPADYVNAVIRSIGEELVQLEKDNPEACLMFIKKHSQNLHRNHFYLMDVKLALSQMIGKTSSMSVSSSAGEGASNQPTGAGEPSKISPDLNEKDLIIKQKLCMELIEIANTISPGISRLRGVILYELQATLSSYARKKFTKGEITPEHLKNIMQEVRNYLKECIQIFSYEPTCIQEGRLAAVARLDLIEVDTYVDSLEPNPKSSRNMATTSTPSALPAPSNHSPTTNNNHNNSNHSSHNNNNF
;
A
#
# COMPACT_ATOMS: atom_id res chain seq x y z
N MET A 1 -45.26 -18.39 -16.42
CA MET A 1 -45.56 -18.58 -14.99
C MET A 1 -44.56 -17.76 -14.19
N SER A 2 -45.09 -16.95 -13.28
CA SER A 2 -44.51 -15.84 -12.54
C SER A 2 -43.22 -16.16 -11.78
N ASN A 3 -42.16 -15.38 -12.04
CA ASN A 3 -41.05 -15.17 -11.11
C ASN A 3 -41.57 -14.35 -9.92
N PHE A 4 -42.02 -15.05 -8.87
CA PHE A 4 -42.11 -14.45 -7.54
C PHE A 4 -40.69 -14.33 -7.00
N MET A 5 -40.07 -13.16 -7.16
CA MET A 5 -39.03 -12.73 -6.22
C MET A 5 -39.75 -12.41 -4.92
N ASP A 6 -39.52 -13.22 -3.88
CA ASP A 6 -39.94 -12.91 -2.52
C ASP A 6 -39.37 -11.53 -2.14
N ILE A 7 -40.26 -10.55 -1.97
CA ILE A 7 -39.92 -9.29 -1.33
C ILE A 7 -39.69 -9.65 0.13
N GLU A 8 -38.43 -9.91 0.52
CA GLU A 8 -38.06 -9.99 1.93
C GLU A 8 -38.62 -8.75 2.64
N THR A 9 -39.58 -8.95 3.53
CA THR A 9 -40.13 -7.86 4.34
C THR A 9 -38.99 -7.26 5.15
N ILE A 10 -38.62 -6.02 4.82
CA ILE A 10 -37.55 -5.30 5.51
C ILE A 10 -38.01 -5.00 6.95
N THR A 11 -37.43 -5.67 7.93
CA THR A 11 -37.79 -5.54 9.34
C THR A 11 -36.82 -4.65 10.12
N CYS A 12 -37.33 -4.03 11.18
CA CYS A 12 -36.55 -3.22 12.10
C CYS A 12 -35.73 -4.14 13.01
N ALA A 13 -34.41 -3.97 13.01
CA ALA A 13 -33.51 -4.79 13.83
C ALA A 13 -33.73 -4.65 15.35
N PHE A 14 -34.50 -3.66 15.80
CA PHE A 14 -34.85 -3.48 17.21
C PHE A 14 -36.22 -4.08 17.57
N CYS A 15 -37.30 -3.65 16.90
CA CYS A 15 -38.67 -4.04 17.25
C CYS A 15 -39.28 -5.13 16.36
N GLN A 16 -38.56 -5.59 15.33
CA GLN A 16 -39.02 -6.55 14.31
C GLN A 16 -40.22 -6.12 13.46
N GLY A 17 -40.76 -4.90 13.66
CA GLY A 17 -41.80 -4.31 12.81
C GLY A 17 -41.26 -3.83 11.44
N ALA A 18 -42.14 -3.32 10.57
CA ALA A 18 -41.75 -2.81 9.25
C ALA A 18 -40.72 -1.67 9.35
N ALA A 19 -39.65 -1.73 8.55
CA ALA A 19 -38.59 -0.73 8.51
C ALA A 19 -38.48 -0.03 7.16
N ASN A 20 -38.10 1.24 7.19
CA ASN A 20 -37.94 2.11 6.02
C ASN A 20 -36.63 2.91 6.02
N GLN A 21 -35.84 2.85 7.10
CA GLN A 21 -34.55 3.53 7.22
C GLN A 21 -33.44 2.49 7.28
N ARG A 22 -32.42 2.61 6.43
CA ARG A 22 -31.20 1.79 6.51
C ARG A 22 -30.13 2.49 7.34
N CYS A 23 -29.31 1.72 8.05
CA CYS A 23 -28.10 2.24 8.68
C CYS A 23 -27.20 2.88 7.63
N THR A 24 -26.81 4.14 7.82
CA THR A 24 -25.92 4.88 6.90
C THR A 24 -24.48 4.37 6.90
N GLY A 25 -24.06 3.63 7.93
CA GLY A 25 -22.73 3.03 8.01
C GLY A 25 -22.61 1.77 7.15
N CYS A 26 -23.42 0.75 7.44
CA CYS A 26 -23.31 -0.56 6.79
C CYS A 26 -24.26 -0.77 5.60
N HIS A 27 -25.38 -0.05 5.51
CA HIS A 27 -26.47 -0.29 4.56
C HIS A 27 -27.08 -1.72 4.59
N ILE A 28 -26.72 -2.54 5.58
CA ILE A 28 -27.25 -3.91 5.78
C ILE A 28 -28.44 -3.90 6.74
N THR A 29 -28.34 -3.18 7.86
CA THR A 29 -29.34 -3.21 8.93
C THR A 29 -30.38 -2.10 8.76
N PHE A 30 -31.64 -2.43 9.00
CA PHE A 30 -32.77 -1.51 8.84
C PHE A 30 -33.48 -1.21 10.17
N TYR A 31 -34.08 -0.03 10.24
CA TYR A 31 -34.80 0.51 11.39
C TYR A 31 -36.07 1.22 10.92
N CYS A 32 -37.12 1.21 11.74
CA CYS A 32 -38.32 2.01 11.48
C CYS A 32 -38.15 3.47 11.93
N SER A 33 -37.15 3.77 12.78
CA SER A 33 -36.86 5.12 13.27
C SER A 33 -35.40 5.27 13.71
N LYS A 34 -34.91 6.53 13.75
CA LYS A 34 -33.61 6.89 14.33
C LYS A 34 -33.48 6.50 15.80
N GLU A 35 -34.59 6.48 16.53
CA GLU A 35 -34.61 6.12 17.96
C GLU A 35 -34.31 4.63 18.16
N HIS A 36 -34.93 3.76 17.37
CA HIS A 36 -34.62 2.33 17.38
C HIS A 36 -33.18 2.04 16.96
N GLN A 37 -32.62 2.82 16.03
CA GLN A 37 -31.19 2.72 15.72
C GLN A 37 -30.32 3.07 16.93
N LYS A 38 -30.61 4.17 17.64
CA LYS A 38 -29.85 4.56 18.85
C LYS A 38 -29.92 3.49 19.93
N GLN A 39 -31.10 2.92 20.16
CA GLN A 39 -31.32 1.87 21.16
C GLN A 39 -30.59 0.57 20.79
N HIS A 40 -30.60 0.18 19.52
CA HIS A 40 -29.88 -1.00 19.02
C HIS A 40 -28.38 -0.75 18.82
N TRP A 41 -27.90 0.50 18.80
CA TRP A 41 -26.54 0.86 18.40
C TRP A 41 -25.46 0.14 19.22
N LYS A 42 -25.68 -0.08 20.53
CA LYS A 42 -24.72 -0.82 21.36
C LYS A 42 -24.46 -2.24 20.85
N LYS A 43 -25.46 -2.90 20.27
CA LYS A 43 -25.33 -4.24 19.65
C LYS A 43 -24.88 -4.15 18.20
N HIS A 44 -25.37 -3.16 17.45
CA HIS A 44 -25.06 -3.03 16.03
C HIS A 44 -23.65 -2.51 15.74
N LYS A 45 -23.12 -1.60 16.56
CA LYS A 45 -21.86 -0.89 16.30
C LYS A 45 -20.69 -1.83 15.99
N THR A 46 -20.61 -2.97 16.68
CA THR A 46 -19.54 -3.97 16.49
C THR A 46 -19.65 -4.72 15.16
N ASN A 47 -20.86 -4.77 14.57
CA ASN A 47 -21.16 -5.48 13.33
C ASN A 47 -21.46 -4.51 12.17
N CYS A 48 -21.35 -3.20 12.39
CA CYS A 48 -21.64 -2.17 11.39
C CYS A 48 -20.41 -1.96 10.50
N CYS A 49 -20.25 -2.80 9.49
CA CYS A 49 -19.19 -2.71 8.49
C CYS A 49 -19.74 -2.37 7.09
N ALA A 50 -18.91 -1.73 6.25
CA ALA A 50 -19.29 -1.38 4.88
C ALA A 50 -19.03 -2.53 3.88
N TYR A 51 -18.86 -3.74 4.39
CA TYR A 51 -18.64 -4.96 3.63
C TYR A 51 -19.47 -6.09 4.23
N LYS A 52 -19.70 -7.15 3.45
CA LYS A 52 -20.24 -8.42 3.95
C LYS A 52 -19.40 -9.58 3.48
N VAL A 53 -19.35 -10.64 4.28
CA VAL A 53 -18.67 -11.89 3.93
C VAL A 53 -19.55 -12.68 2.97
N CYS A 54 -18.95 -13.20 1.92
CA CYS A 54 -19.52 -14.11 0.93
C CYS A 54 -18.63 -15.35 0.82
N ALA A 55 -19.11 -16.39 0.12
CA ALA A 55 -18.36 -17.61 -0.10
C ALA A 55 -18.51 -18.10 -1.54
N SER A 56 -17.44 -18.66 -2.10
CA SER A 56 -17.42 -19.32 -3.39
C SER A 56 -16.54 -20.57 -3.35
N SER A 57 -16.73 -21.47 -4.31
CA SER A 57 -15.89 -22.67 -4.45
C SER A 57 -14.44 -22.36 -4.85
N THR A 58 -14.19 -21.18 -5.44
CA THR A 58 -12.87 -20.79 -5.95
C THR A 58 -12.04 -19.99 -4.97
N LEU A 59 -12.68 -19.09 -4.20
CA LEU A 59 -11.98 -18.17 -3.28
C LEU A 59 -12.13 -18.59 -1.82
N GLY A 60 -12.99 -19.56 -1.52
CA GLY A 60 -13.45 -19.78 -0.16
C GLY A 60 -14.26 -18.56 0.30
N ARG A 61 -13.93 -18.02 1.47
CA ARG A 61 -14.59 -16.79 1.98
C ARG A 61 -13.91 -15.55 1.41
N TYR A 62 -14.71 -14.56 1.06
CA TYR A 62 -14.26 -13.27 0.57
C TYR A 62 -15.22 -12.17 1.02
N VAL A 63 -14.89 -10.90 0.76
CA VAL A 63 -15.74 -9.76 1.14
C VAL A 63 -16.15 -8.92 -0.05
N ILE A 64 -17.39 -8.44 -0.04
CA ILE A 64 -17.91 -7.49 -1.04
C ILE A 64 -18.46 -6.23 -0.37
N ALA A 65 -18.41 -5.11 -1.08
CA ALA A 65 -18.93 -3.83 -0.60
C ALA A 65 -20.46 -3.84 -0.50
N THR A 66 -21.01 -3.34 0.61
CA THR A 66 -22.47 -3.29 0.85
C THR A 66 -23.11 -2.00 0.32
N ARG A 67 -22.27 -1.04 -0.06
CA ARG A 67 -22.59 0.26 -0.62
C ARG A 67 -21.40 0.80 -1.40
N ASP A 68 -21.60 1.89 -2.11
CA ASP A 68 -20.50 2.60 -2.75
C ASP A 68 -19.54 3.20 -1.70
N LEU A 69 -18.25 3.06 -1.98
CA LEU A 69 -17.14 3.56 -1.16
C LEU A 69 -16.30 4.55 -1.96
N LYS A 70 -15.95 5.67 -1.33
CA LYS A 70 -15.08 6.69 -1.94
C LYS A 70 -13.60 6.39 -1.63
N PRO A 71 -12.65 6.79 -2.48
CA PRO A 71 -11.23 6.71 -2.15
C PRO A 71 -10.93 7.31 -0.77
N GLY A 72 -10.21 6.56 0.07
CA GLY A 72 -9.78 6.93 1.42
C GLY A 72 -10.74 6.50 2.54
N GLU A 73 -11.95 6.06 2.18
CA GLU A 73 -12.95 5.62 3.12
C GLU A 73 -12.54 4.34 3.86
N LEU A 74 -12.75 4.31 5.18
CA LEU A 74 -12.39 3.17 6.02
C LEU A 74 -13.36 2.00 5.81
N VAL A 75 -12.83 0.86 5.40
CA VAL A 75 -13.58 -0.39 5.18
C VAL A 75 -13.54 -1.26 6.44
N LEU A 76 -12.35 -1.46 6.99
CA LEU A 76 -12.09 -2.29 8.16
C LEU A 76 -11.04 -1.61 9.05
N SER A 77 -11.27 -1.63 10.36
CA SER A 77 -10.24 -1.34 11.35
C SER A 77 -10.26 -2.42 12.42
N GLU A 78 -9.11 -3.05 12.66
CA GLU A 78 -9.01 -4.22 13.53
C GLU A 78 -7.68 -4.23 14.30
N CYS A 79 -7.76 -4.38 15.62
CA CYS A 79 -6.58 -4.60 16.45
C CYS A 79 -6.01 -6.01 16.19
N PRO A 80 -4.69 -6.19 16.31
CA PRO A 80 -4.08 -7.51 16.13
C PRO A 80 -4.65 -8.50 17.15
N THR A 81 -5.09 -9.66 16.66
CA THR A 81 -5.52 -10.78 17.52
C THR A 81 -4.31 -11.43 18.18
N VAL A 82 -3.27 -11.66 17.38
CA VAL A 82 -1.95 -12.07 17.83
C VAL A 82 -0.95 -11.13 17.18
N MET A 83 0.01 -10.63 17.95
CA MET A 83 1.20 -9.96 17.45
C MET A 83 2.40 -10.69 18.02
N ALA A 84 3.48 -10.87 17.26
CA ALA A 84 4.64 -11.64 17.67
C ALA A 84 5.88 -11.28 16.84
N PRO A 85 7.08 -11.62 17.31
CA PRO A 85 8.30 -11.49 16.51
C PRO A 85 8.21 -12.25 15.18
N MET A 86 8.91 -11.77 14.14
CA MET A 86 9.05 -12.50 12.87
C MET A 86 9.75 -13.85 13.09
N ALA A 87 9.49 -14.83 12.22
CA ALA A 87 10.11 -16.16 12.31
C ALA A 87 11.65 -16.11 12.36
N PHE A 88 12.23 -15.21 11.57
CA PHE A 88 13.68 -14.99 11.53
C PHE A 88 14.01 -13.65 12.21
N THR A 89 14.20 -13.68 13.53
CA THR A 89 14.49 -12.48 14.32
C THR A 89 15.48 -12.74 15.44
N ILE A 90 16.33 -11.76 15.71
CA ILE A 90 17.20 -11.73 16.88
C ILE A 90 16.34 -11.54 18.15
N PRO A 91 16.91 -11.77 19.35
CA PRO A 91 16.23 -11.46 20.59
C PRO A 91 15.75 -10.00 20.65
N ILE A 92 14.46 -9.83 20.91
CA ILE A 92 13.79 -8.55 21.12
C ILE A 92 12.92 -8.62 22.37
N CYS A 93 12.56 -7.48 22.95
CA CYS A 93 11.59 -7.45 24.03
C CYS A 93 10.25 -7.99 23.55
N LEU A 94 9.73 -9.05 24.16
CA LEU A 94 8.48 -9.68 23.71
C LEU A 94 7.21 -8.84 23.98
N SER A 95 7.31 -7.76 24.78
CA SER A 95 6.17 -6.89 25.08
C SER A 95 6.09 -5.66 24.18
N CYS A 96 7.23 -5.05 23.87
CA CYS A 96 7.29 -3.79 23.11
C CYS A 96 8.11 -3.88 21.81
N TYR A 97 8.71 -5.04 21.53
CA TYR A 97 9.46 -5.36 20.31
C TYR A 97 10.67 -4.48 20.02
N LYS A 98 11.16 -3.74 21.03
CA LYS A 98 12.43 -3.04 20.96
C LYS A 98 13.59 -4.03 21.07
N SER A 99 14.70 -3.72 20.41
CA SER A 99 15.95 -4.47 20.54
C SER A 99 16.38 -4.57 22.01
N VAL A 100 16.95 -5.72 22.37
CA VAL A 100 17.49 -5.99 23.71
C VAL A 100 18.88 -6.58 23.57
N ASP A 101 19.72 -6.38 24.59
CA ASP A 101 21.08 -6.92 24.69
C ASP A 101 21.15 -8.23 25.49
N GLY A 102 20.00 -8.68 26.03
CA GLY A 102 19.90 -9.88 26.87
C GLY A 102 20.18 -9.66 28.36
N SER A 103 20.59 -8.45 28.76
CA SER A 103 20.96 -8.13 30.15
C SER A 103 19.79 -8.24 31.12
N LYS A 104 18.59 -7.85 30.68
CA LYS A 104 17.35 -7.90 31.45
C LYS A 104 16.48 -9.05 30.98
N ARG A 105 16.08 -9.91 31.92
CA ARG A 105 15.30 -11.11 31.67
C ARG A 105 14.18 -11.23 32.69
N CYS A 106 13.05 -11.78 32.28
CA CYS A 106 11.96 -12.07 33.20
C CYS A 106 12.44 -13.07 34.26
N PRO A 107 12.26 -12.81 35.57
CA PRO A 107 12.69 -13.73 36.62
C PRO A 107 11.90 -15.05 36.62
N LYS A 108 10.68 -15.06 36.06
CA LYS A 108 9.79 -16.23 36.04
C LYS A 108 10.10 -17.20 34.90
N CYS A 109 10.37 -16.67 33.71
CA CYS A 109 10.49 -17.47 32.49
C CYS A 109 11.84 -17.31 31.77
N GLY A 110 12.66 -16.30 32.09
CA GLY A 110 13.97 -16.09 31.48
C GLY A 110 13.98 -15.45 30.09
N TRP A 111 12.82 -15.09 29.51
CA TRP A 111 12.75 -14.34 28.25
C TRP A 111 13.36 -12.93 28.38
N ALA A 112 13.96 -12.44 27.30
CA ALA A 112 14.59 -11.12 27.26
C ALA A 112 13.53 -10.00 27.18
N LEU A 113 13.65 -9.00 28.05
CA LEU A 113 12.68 -7.90 28.18
C LEU A 113 13.40 -6.60 28.58
N CYS A 114 12.91 -5.43 28.14
CA CYS A 114 13.64 -4.18 28.35
C CYS A 114 13.41 -3.49 29.72
N SER A 115 12.31 -3.82 30.41
CA SER A 115 11.92 -3.18 31.68
C SER A 115 10.97 -4.05 32.50
N GLU A 116 10.84 -3.75 33.80
CA GLU A 116 9.86 -4.38 34.71
C GLU A 116 8.43 -4.22 34.20
N GLY A 117 8.06 -3.03 33.71
CA GLY A 117 6.74 -2.81 33.10
C GLY A 117 6.49 -3.70 31.85
N CYS A 118 7.53 -4.11 31.13
CA CYS A 118 7.39 -5.10 30.07
C CYS A 118 7.27 -6.54 30.62
N MET A 119 7.86 -6.84 31.79
CA MET A 119 7.71 -8.14 32.47
C MET A 119 6.27 -8.39 32.94
N ASP A 120 5.58 -7.34 33.37
CA ASP A 120 4.19 -7.42 33.85
C ASP A 120 3.15 -7.15 32.75
N SER A 121 3.59 -6.94 31.51
CA SER A 121 2.69 -6.68 30.39
C SER A 121 1.83 -7.90 30.04
N ALA A 122 0.54 -7.68 29.80
CA ALA A 122 -0.38 -8.71 29.32
C ALA A 122 0.10 -9.40 28.03
N SER A 123 0.82 -8.68 27.17
CA SER A 123 1.38 -9.23 25.93
C SER A 123 2.44 -10.31 26.17
N HIS A 124 3.10 -10.32 27.32
CA HIS A 124 4.15 -11.29 27.67
C HIS A 124 3.60 -12.55 28.35
N VAL A 125 2.43 -12.45 28.96
CA VAL A 125 1.81 -13.54 29.75
C VAL A 125 1.76 -14.88 28.99
N PRO A 126 1.39 -14.94 27.70
CA PRO A 126 1.23 -16.22 27.00
C PRO A 126 2.50 -17.08 27.00
N GLU A 127 3.60 -16.57 26.44
CA GLU A 127 4.85 -17.33 26.38
C GLU A 127 5.50 -17.51 27.76
N CYS A 128 5.27 -16.57 28.68
CA CYS A 128 5.73 -16.66 30.05
C CYS A 128 5.06 -17.81 30.80
N SER A 129 3.74 -17.99 30.61
CA SER A 129 2.96 -19.06 31.21
C SER A 129 3.46 -20.44 30.76
N PHE A 130 3.59 -20.67 29.45
CA PHE A 130 4.09 -21.95 28.94
C PHE A 130 5.53 -22.24 29.37
N THR A 131 6.38 -21.21 29.44
CA THR A 131 7.77 -21.38 29.89
C THR A 131 7.86 -21.69 31.39
N GLN A 132 6.99 -21.11 32.21
CA GLN A 132 6.87 -21.45 33.64
C GLN A 132 6.36 -22.88 33.83
N ALA A 133 5.31 -23.27 33.09
CA ALA A 133 4.76 -24.62 33.13
C ALA A 133 5.80 -25.70 32.77
N ARG A 134 6.73 -25.38 31.87
CA ARG A 134 7.89 -26.24 31.57
C ARG A 134 8.80 -26.48 32.78
N GLY A 135 8.84 -25.56 33.75
CA GLY A 135 9.63 -25.64 34.99
C GLY A 135 11.11 -25.23 34.84
N LYS A 136 11.52 -24.68 33.69
CA LYS A 136 12.89 -24.18 33.46
C LYS A 136 12.85 -22.82 32.75
N PRO A 137 13.70 -21.84 33.12
CA PRO A 137 13.79 -20.58 32.38
C PRO A 137 14.44 -20.76 31.01
N ILE A 138 14.14 -19.88 30.05
CA ILE A 138 14.84 -19.80 28.77
C ILE A 138 16.34 -19.65 29.04
N PRO A 139 17.24 -20.41 28.40
CA PRO A 139 18.67 -20.28 28.59
C PRO A 139 19.20 -18.86 28.33
N ALA A 140 20.23 -18.43 29.06
CA ALA A 140 20.72 -17.05 28.98
C ALA A 140 21.37 -16.73 27.62
N ASP A 141 22.04 -17.68 26.99
CA ASP A 141 22.63 -17.57 25.65
C ASP A 141 21.60 -17.23 24.57
N VAL A 142 20.36 -17.74 24.68
CA VAL A 142 19.25 -17.36 23.80
C VAL A 142 18.99 -15.86 23.87
N ALA A 143 18.97 -15.29 25.07
CA ALA A 143 18.69 -13.86 25.29
C ALA A 143 19.80 -12.95 24.75
N HIS A 144 21.03 -13.44 24.70
CA HIS A 144 22.21 -12.71 24.21
C HIS A 144 22.56 -13.05 22.75
N SER A 145 21.76 -13.88 22.09
CA SER A 145 22.05 -14.31 20.72
C SER A 145 22.11 -13.11 19.78
N LYS A 146 23.21 -13.01 19.02
CA LYS A 146 23.34 -12.02 17.93
C LYS A 146 22.80 -12.54 16.60
N ARG A 147 22.30 -13.77 16.58
CA ARG A 147 21.70 -14.42 15.40
C ARG A 147 20.22 -14.74 15.68
N PRO A 148 19.40 -14.83 14.62
CA PRO A 148 18.02 -15.26 14.78
C PRO A 148 17.92 -16.59 15.51
N HIS A 149 16.98 -16.67 16.45
CA HIS A 149 16.86 -17.83 17.32
C HIS A 149 15.48 -18.51 17.17
N PRO A 150 15.41 -19.84 16.93
CA PRO A 150 14.16 -20.56 16.67
C PRO A 150 13.08 -20.42 17.76
N LEU A 151 13.49 -20.15 19.02
CA LEU A 151 12.54 -19.89 20.09
C LEU A 151 11.69 -18.63 19.86
N TYR A 152 12.18 -17.61 19.14
CA TYR A 152 11.36 -16.44 18.83
C TYR A 152 10.31 -16.72 17.76
N GLU A 153 10.56 -17.66 16.86
CA GLU A 153 9.61 -18.11 15.84
C GLU A 153 8.33 -18.71 16.45
N ILE A 154 8.47 -19.47 17.54
CA ILE A 154 7.34 -20.16 18.17
C ILE A 154 6.45 -19.25 19.02
N VAL A 155 6.87 -18.01 19.30
CA VAL A 155 6.13 -17.09 20.19
C VAL A 155 4.72 -16.81 19.65
N ALA A 156 4.57 -16.66 18.32
CA ALA A 156 3.26 -16.49 17.69
C ALA A 156 2.33 -17.68 17.97
N LEU A 157 2.87 -18.91 17.87
CA LEU A 157 2.13 -20.13 18.16
C LEU A 157 1.75 -20.23 19.63
N LEU A 158 2.68 -19.96 20.55
CA LEU A 158 2.40 -19.96 21.99
C LEU A 158 1.28 -18.97 22.35
N ARG A 159 1.28 -17.79 21.72
CA ARG A 159 0.21 -16.79 21.90
C ARG A 159 -1.14 -17.29 21.39
N CYS A 160 -1.17 -17.99 20.26
CA CYS A 160 -2.38 -18.65 19.77
C CYS A 160 -2.88 -19.72 20.76
N LEU A 161 -2.02 -20.63 21.20
CA LEU A 161 -2.38 -21.72 22.12
C LEU A 161 -2.90 -21.21 23.47
N TYR A 162 -2.39 -20.08 23.94
CA TYR A 162 -2.84 -19.46 25.18
C TYR A 162 -4.30 -18.98 25.12
N HIS A 163 -4.82 -18.66 23.93
CA HIS A 163 -6.24 -18.30 23.79
C HIS A 163 -7.18 -19.46 24.13
N LYS A 164 -6.77 -20.73 23.98
CA LYS A 164 -7.56 -21.88 24.42
C LYS A 164 -7.87 -21.82 25.93
N GLN A 165 -6.92 -21.33 26.73
CA GLN A 165 -7.07 -21.21 28.18
C GLN A 165 -7.72 -19.89 28.61
N SER A 166 -7.46 -18.81 27.88
CA SER A 166 -7.84 -17.45 28.29
C SER A 166 -9.09 -16.89 27.59
N ASN A 167 -9.40 -17.37 26.39
CA ASN A 167 -10.50 -16.89 25.56
C ASN A 167 -10.91 -17.93 24.50
N GLN A 168 -11.59 -19.00 24.93
CA GLN A 168 -12.02 -20.10 24.06
C GLN A 168 -12.79 -19.63 22.80
N PRO A 169 -13.77 -18.70 22.87
CA PRO A 169 -14.47 -18.24 21.67
C PRO A 169 -13.56 -17.56 20.63
N LEU A 170 -12.48 -16.91 21.06
CA LEU A 170 -11.49 -16.35 20.16
C LEU A 170 -10.62 -17.43 19.53
N TYR A 171 -10.25 -18.44 20.33
CA TYR A 171 -9.50 -19.60 19.86
C TYR A 171 -10.27 -20.38 18.78
N ASP A 172 -11.58 -20.59 18.98
CA ASP A 172 -12.43 -21.24 17.98
C ASP A 172 -12.50 -20.45 16.67
N LYS A 173 -12.47 -19.11 16.73
CA LYS A 173 -12.41 -18.26 15.53
C LYS A 173 -11.04 -18.33 14.84
N LEU A 174 -9.95 -18.44 15.60
CA LEU A 174 -8.61 -18.63 15.03
C LEU A 174 -8.55 -19.91 14.19
N LEU A 175 -9.07 -21.02 14.73
CA LEU A 175 -9.11 -22.31 14.04
C LEU A 175 -10.01 -22.34 12.80
N GLN A 176 -10.84 -21.32 12.59
CA GLN A 176 -11.63 -21.18 11.36
C GLN A 176 -10.85 -20.52 10.22
N LEU A 177 -9.67 -19.97 10.45
CA LEU A 177 -8.84 -19.40 9.39
C LEU A 177 -8.25 -20.50 8.50
N GLU A 178 -7.98 -20.17 7.24
CA GLU A 178 -7.44 -21.14 6.28
C GLU A 178 -6.00 -21.52 6.65
N SER A 179 -5.72 -22.83 6.71
CA SER A 179 -4.41 -23.38 7.09
C SER A 179 -3.68 -24.02 5.90
N HIS A 180 -4.36 -24.26 4.78
CA HIS A 180 -3.84 -24.92 3.59
C HIS A 180 -3.09 -26.24 3.91
N THR A 181 -3.62 -27.04 4.83
CA THR A 181 -2.95 -28.25 5.31
C THR A 181 -2.63 -29.24 4.18
N GLN A 182 -3.51 -29.41 3.19
CA GLN A 182 -3.26 -30.31 2.07
C GLN A 182 -2.18 -29.77 1.13
N GLU A 183 -2.19 -28.47 0.83
CA GLU A 183 -1.19 -27.83 -0.03
C GLU A 183 0.19 -27.76 0.66
N ARG A 184 0.22 -27.53 1.98
CA ARG A 184 1.44 -27.62 2.79
C ARG A 184 2.03 -29.03 2.82
N LEU A 185 1.18 -30.06 2.83
CA LEU A 185 1.63 -31.45 2.71
C LEU A 185 2.27 -31.68 1.33
N ARG A 186 1.58 -31.31 0.23
CA ARG A 186 2.07 -31.51 -1.14
C ARG A 186 3.37 -30.76 -1.44
N SER A 187 3.53 -29.55 -0.91
CA SER A 187 4.73 -28.73 -1.08
C SER A 187 5.91 -29.13 -0.18
N GLY A 188 5.71 -30.08 0.75
CA GLY A 188 6.70 -30.46 1.76
C GLY A 188 6.87 -29.43 2.88
N ARG A 189 6.12 -28.32 2.88
CA ARG A 189 6.14 -27.31 3.94
C ARG A 189 5.78 -27.87 5.30
N LEU A 190 4.84 -28.83 5.36
CA LEU A 190 4.39 -29.44 6.61
C LEU A 190 5.54 -30.11 7.39
N GLU A 191 6.60 -30.58 6.70
CA GLU A 191 7.78 -31.14 7.37
C GLU A 191 8.57 -30.08 8.16
N LYS A 192 8.58 -28.82 7.69
CA LYS A 192 9.16 -27.70 8.45
C LYS A 192 8.31 -27.40 9.68
N ASP A 193 6.99 -27.42 9.54
CA ASP A 193 6.07 -27.17 10.65
C ASP A 193 6.19 -28.25 11.74
N LYS A 194 6.48 -29.51 11.36
CA LYS A 194 6.78 -30.60 12.30
C LYS A 194 8.04 -30.34 13.17
N VAL A 195 9.00 -29.53 12.71
CA VAL A 195 10.15 -29.12 13.53
C VAL A 195 9.68 -28.23 14.69
N LEU A 196 8.78 -27.29 14.42
CA LEU A 196 8.18 -26.43 15.45
C LEU A 196 7.27 -27.23 16.38
N LEU A 197 6.51 -28.20 15.86
CA LEU A 197 5.73 -29.14 16.69
C LEU A 197 6.64 -29.92 17.65
N LYS A 198 7.78 -30.44 17.19
CA LYS A 198 8.77 -31.10 18.07
C LYS A 198 9.25 -30.14 19.17
N MET A 199 9.46 -28.87 18.85
CA MET A 199 9.83 -27.86 19.86
C MET A 199 8.71 -27.65 20.90
N VAL A 200 7.45 -27.60 20.47
CA VAL A 200 6.29 -27.54 21.39
C VAL A 200 6.29 -28.73 22.36
N ARG A 201 6.49 -29.95 21.85
CA ARG A 201 6.43 -31.18 22.65
C ARG A 201 7.67 -31.42 23.51
N GLN A 202 8.85 -31.22 22.96
CA GLN A 202 10.11 -31.59 23.61
C GLN A 202 10.69 -30.45 24.44
N PHE A 203 10.67 -29.22 23.91
CA PHE A 203 11.20 -28.07 24.63
C PHE A 203 10.16 -27.51 25.60
N PHE A 204 8.96 -27.15 25.13
CA PHE A 204 7.94 -26.55 26.00
C PHE A 204 7.14 -27.56 26.84
N LYS A 205 7.23 -28.86 26.51
CA LYS A 205 6.53 -29.94 27.21
C LYS A 205 5.01 -29.73 27.26
N ILE A 206 4.44 -29.17 26.19
CA ILE A 206 2.99 -28.98 26.09
C ILE A 206 2.34 -30.33 25.82
N ASP A 207 1.35 -30.70 26.64
CA ASP A 207 0.65 -31.98 26.61
C ASP A 207 -0.17 -32.16 25.32
N VAL A 208 -0.15 -33.38 24.76
CA VAL A 208 -0.90 -33.78 23.57
C VAL A 208 -2.41 -33.89 23.84
N GLU A 209 -2.80 -34.23 25.06
CA GLU A 209 -4.20 -34.32 25.47
C GLU A 209 -4.83 -32.92 25.60
N ALA A 210 -4.04 -31.93 26.03
CA ALA A 210 -4.49 -30.54 26.14
C ALA A 210 -4.52 -29.83 24.77
N TYR A 211 -3.56 -30.13 23.91
CA TYR A 211 -3.42 -29.53 22.58
C TYR A 211 -3.04 -30.62 21.59
N GLY A 212 -3.86 -30.91 20.60
CA GLY A 212 -3.59 -31.99 19.64
C GLY A 212 -2.49 -31.62 18.64
N ASP A 213 -1.78 -32.62 18.09
CA ASP A 213 -0.76 -32.38 17.06
C ASP A 213 -1.36 -31.76 15.79
N HIS A 214 -2.54 -32.25 15.36
CA HIS A 214 -3.26 -31.70 14.21
C HIS A 214 -3.65 -30.23 14.42
N GLU A 215 -4.17 -29.90 15.60
CA GLU A 215 -4.54 -28.54 16.01
C GLU A 215 -3.33 -27.59 15.99
N ILE A 216 -2.17 -28.03 16.49
CA ILE A 216 -0.93 -27.25 16.42
C ILE A 216 -0.45 -27.05 14.98
N LEU A 217 -0.49 -28.10 14.16
CA LEU A 217 -0.09 -28.03 12.76
C LEU A 217 -1.01 -27.12 11.95
N ASP A 218 -2.31 -27.11 12.25
CA ASP A 218 -3.28 -26.19 11.64
C ASP A 218 -2.99 -24.74 12.05
N LEU A 219 -2.72 -24.47 13.33
CA LEU A 219 -2.32 -23.13 13.79
C LEU A 219 -1.02 -22.62 13.13
N LEU A 220 -0.04 -23.49 12.92
CA LEU A 220 1.18 -23.15 12.19
C LEU A 220 0.86 -22.78 10.72
N GLY A 221 -0.07 -23.48 10.09
CA GLY A 221 -0.57 -23.15 8.76
C GLY A 221 -1.30 -21.83 8.72
N ILE A 222 -2.19 -21.60 9.69
CA ILE A 222 -2.92 -20.35 9.86
C ILE A 222 -1.95 -19.18 10.00
N LEU A 223 -0.94 -19.30 10.87
CA LEU A 223 0.08 -18.27 11.05
C LEU A 223 0.86 -18.03 9.76
N PHE A 224 1.23 -19.07 9.03
CA PHE A 224 1.96 -18.91 7.76
C PHE A 224 1.14 -18.19 6.68
N VAL A 225 -0.15 -18.51 6.56
CA VAL A 225 -1.02 -18.03 5.48
C VAL A 225 -1.63 -16.67 5.81
N ASN A 226 -1.91 -16.37 7.07
CA ASN A 226 -2.79 -15.25 7.44
C ASN A 226 -2.09 -14.11 8.19
N THR A 227 -0.83 -14.25 8.58
CA THR A 227 -0.11 -13.15 9.23
C THR A 227 0.32 -12.08 8.23
N HIS A 228 0.38 -10.85 8.73
CA HIS A 228 0.91 -9.71 8.02
C HIS A 228 2.13 -9.18 8.77
N GLU A 229 3.15 -8.79 8.00
CA GLU A 229 4.23 -7.97 8.54
C GLU A 229 3.70 -6.57 8.92
N VAL A 230 4.09 -6.11 10.10
CA VAL A 230 3.73 -4.82 10.70
C VAL A 230 5.01 -4.03 10.96
N PRO A 231 5.30 -2.99 10.16
CA PRO A 231 6.57 -2.26 10.20
C PRO A 231 6.56 -1.06 11.15
N VAL A 232 5.75 -1.08 12.23
CA VAL A 232 5.54 0.08 13.12
C VAL A 232 6.41 0.06 14.38
N THR A 233 7.25 -0.97 14.51
CA THR A 233 8.19 -1.22 15.60
C THR A 233 9.63 -1.10 15.09
N ALA A 234 10.61 -1.02 16.00
CA ALA A 234 12.03 -0.87 15.64
C ALA A 234 12.55 -2.05 14.79
N VAL A 235 12.06 -3.25 15.08
CA VAL A 235 12.20 -4.45 14.23
C VAL A 235 10.80 -4.83 13.78
N PRO A 236 10.54 -5.08 12.49
CA PRO A 236 9.23 -5.52 12.02
C PRO A 236 8.75 -6.76 12.78
N VAL A 237 7.45 -6.81 13.05
CA VAL A 237 6.77 -7.92 13.72
C VAL A 237 5.71 -8.50 12.80
N GLN A 238 5.21 -9.69 13.11
CA GLN A 238 4.04 -10.26 12.44
C GLN A 238 2.80 -10.11 13.31
N ALA A 239 1.65 -9.95 12.67
CA ALA A 239 0.36 -9.94 13.34
C ALA A 239 -0.73 -10.64 12.55
N LEU A 240 -1.66 -11.25 13.27
CA LEU A 240 -2.83 -11.96 12.77
C LEU A 240 -4.10 -11.15 13.04
N TYR A 241 -4.97 -11.02 12.05
CA TYR A 241 -6.20 -10.22 12.11
C TYR A 241 -7.35 -11.05 11.53
N LEU A 242 -8.35 -11.40 12.33
CA LEU A 242 -9.39 -12.35 11.92
C LEU A 242 -10.20 -11.85 10.72
N ASN A 243 -10.66 -10.61 10.77
CA ASN A 243 -11.46 -10.04 9.68
C ASN A 243 -10.57 -9.59 8.52
N GLY A 244 -9.34 -9.15 8.80
CA GLY A 244 -8.33 -8.84 7.79
C GLY A 244 -8.04 -10.05 6.88
N SER A 245 -8.01 -11.26 7.44
CA SER A 245 -7.79 -12.51 6.70
C SER A 245 -8.94 -12.93 5.77
N LEU A 246 -10.10 -12.27 5.82
CA LEU A 246 -11.23 -12.54 4.91
C LEU A 246 -11.14 -11.76 3.59
N ILE A 247 -10.22 -10.81 3.50
CA ILE A 247 -10.03 -10.00 2.29
C ILE A 247 -9.26 -10.83 1.28
N GLU A 248 -9.59 -10.72 0.00
CA GLU A 248 -8.92 -11.50 -1.03
C GLU A 248 -7.78 -10.72 -1.71
N HIS A 249 -7.06 -11.41 -2.60
CA HIS A 249 -6.01 -10.82 -3.40
C HIS A 249 -6.47 -10.34 -4.77
N ASN A 250 -5.95 -9.20 -5.22
CA ASN A 250 -5.96 -8.83 -6.63
C ASN A 250 -4.68 -8.04 -6.99
N CYS A 251 -4.05 -8.34 -8.14
CA CYS A 251 -2.82 -7.65 -8.55
C CYS A 251 -3.03 -6.18 -8.94
N THR A 252 -4.29 -5.76 -9.14
CA THR A 252 -4.74 -4.38 -9.22
C THR A 252 -5.82 -4.15 -8.15
N SER A 253 -5.38 -4.12 -6.90
CA SER A 253 -6.24 -4.02 -5.73
C SER A 253 -7.04 -2.71 -5.71
N ASN A 254 -8.30 -2.79 -5.26
CA ASN A 254 -9.16 -1.63 -5.09
C ASN A 254 -9.19 -1.09 -3.64
N ALA A 255 -8.55 -1.79 -2.70
CA ALA A 255 -8.32 -1.36 -1.34
C ALA A 255 -6.82 -1.36 -0.98
N SER A 256 -6.44 -0.50 -0.03
CA SER A 256 -5.09 -0.33 0.47
C SER A 256 -4.99 -0.68 1.96
N LYS A 257 -3.83 -1.24 2.34
CA LYS A 257 -3.52 -1.69 3.70
C LYS A 257 -2.63 -0.66 4.41
N HIS A 258 -3.02 -0.27 5.62
CA HIS A 258 -2.31 0.66 6.48
C HIS A 258 -2.25 0.12 7.92
N PHE A 259 -1.33 0.65 8.72
CA PHE A 259 -1.22 0.32 10.14
C PHE A 259 -1.15 1.60 10.96
N ASP A 260 -1.83 1.68 12.10
CA ASP A 260 -1.55 2.75 13.06
C ASP A 260 -0.26 2.46 13.87
N LYS A 261 0.14 3.40 14.72
CA LYS A 261 1.34 3.25 15.58
C LYS A 261 1.32 2.04 16.54
N ASN A 262 0.14 1.46 16.79
CA ASN A 262 -0.04 0.31 17.67
C ASN A 262 -0.14 -1.01 16.87
N GLY A 263 -0.04 -0.94 15.53
CA GLY A 263 -0.25 -2.08 14.65
C GLY A 263 -1.72 -2.45 14.44
N THR A 264 -2.66 -1.55 14.69
CA THR A 264 -4.06 -1.75 14.26
C THR A 264 -4.11 -1.74 12.74
N LEU A 265 -4.65 -2.80 12.14
CA LEU A 265 -4.88 -2.90 10.71
C LEU A 265 -5.97 -1.91 10.31
N GLN A 266 -5.73 -1.15 9.23
CA GLN A 266 -6.73 -0.30 8.59
C GLN A 266 -6.77 -0.60 7.09
N ILE A 267 -7.93 -1.02 6.61
CA ILE A 267 -8.18 -1.21 5.18
C ILE A 267 -9.04 -0.06 4.69
N ARG A 268 -8.59 0.60 3.63
CA ARG A 268 -9.27 1.75 3.03
C ARG A 268 -9.52 1.50 1.56
N ALA A 269 -10.60 2.05 1.03
CA ALA A 269 -10.81 2.04 -0.41
C ALA A 269 -9.69 2.85 -1.09
N ALA A 270 -8.93 2.22 -1.99
CA ALA A 270 -7.85 2.87 -2.72
C ALA A 270 -8.39 3.65 -3.92
N ILE A 271 -9.39 3.08 -4.57
CA ILE A 271 -10.18 3.70 -5.65
C ILE A 271 -11.66 3.70 -5.24
N HIS A 272 -12.53 4.19 -6.13
CA HIS A 272 -13.96 4.03 -5.94
C HIS A 272 -14.35 2.54 -6.03
N ILE A 273 -15.10 2.04 -5.05
CA ILE A 273 -15.61 0.65 -5.02
C ILE A 273 -17.13 0.74 -5.05
N ARG A 274 -17.78 0.12 -6.04
CA ARG A 274 -19.24 0.15 -6.16
C ARG A 274 -19.86 -0.88 -5.22
N LYS A 275 -21.11 -0.66 -4.82
CA LYS A 275 -21.90 -1.68 -4.12
C LYS A 275 -21.88 -3.00 -4.90
N GLY A 276 -21.54 -4.08 -4.20
CA GLY A 276 -21.48 -5.43 -4.77
C GLY A 276 -20.11 -5.80 -5.33
N ASP A 277 -19.21 -4.84 -5.54
CA ASP A 277 -17.83 -5.15 -5.95
C ASP A 277 -17.10 -5.90 -4.84
N HIS A 278 -16.26 -6.85 -5.26
CA HIS A 278 -15.28 -7.48 -4.40
C HIS A 278 -14.33 -6.45 -3.80
N ILE A 279 -13.89 -6.65 -2.55
CA ILE A 279 -12.87 -5.80 -1.91
C ILE A 279 -11.60 -6.62 -1.80
N ALA A 280 -10.54 -6.18 -2.46
CA ALA A 280 -9.29 -6.91 -2.55
C ALA A 280 -8.09 -6.02 -2.23
N ILE A 281 -7.08 -6.61 -1.58
CA ILE A 281 -5.77 -5.99 -1.33
C ILE A 281 -4.66 -6.72 -2.09
N MET A 282 -3.49 -6.10 -2.14
CA MET A 282 -2.30 -6.70 -2.75
C MET A 282 -1.55 -7.57 -1.72
N TYR A 283 -1.23 -8.82 -2.08
CA TYR A 283 -0.46 -9.77 -1.26
C TYR A 283 0.99 -9.93 -1.71
N SER A 284 1.28 -9.52 -2.94
CA SER A 284 2.60 -9.47 -3.56
C SER A 284 3.08 -8.02 -3.67
N ASP A 285 4.12 -7.78 -4.46
CA ASP A 285 4.52 -6.43 -4.84
C ASP A 285 3.88 -6.02 -6.17
N PRO A 286 3.30 -4.80 -6.30
CA PRO A 286 2.82 -4.30 -7.59
C PRO A 286 3.92 -4.17 -8.66
N MET A 287 5.16 -3.91 -8.26
CA MET A 287 6.32 -3.73 -9.13
C MET A 287 6.91 -5.04 -9.64
N TRP A 288 6.42 -6.20 -9.21
CA TRP A 288 6.85 -7.49 -9.77
C TRP A 288 6.11 -7.83 -11.06
N GLY A 289 6.80 -8.47 -12.00
CA GLY A 289 6.20 -9.09 -13.19
C GLY A 289 5.31 -10.29 -12.85
N THR A 290 4.49 -10.73 -13.82
CA THR A 290 3.46 -11.77 -13.59
C THR A 290 4.02 -13.07 -13.02
N VAL A 291 5.13 -13.58 -13.56
CA VAL A 291 5.76 -14.83 -13.08
C VAL A 291 6.14 -14.73 -11.59
N ASN A 292 6.79 -13.64 -11.20
CA ASN A 292 7.21 -13.42 -9.81
C ASN A 292 6.02 -13.30 -8.85
N ARG A 293 4.95 -12.59 -9.26
CA ARG A 293 3.71 -12.51 -8.45
C ARG A 293 3.06 -13.88 -8.30
N GLN A 294 2.93 -14.64 -9.38
CA GLN A 294 2.34 -15.98 -9.34
C GLN A 294 3.13 -16.93 -8.45
N GLN A 295 4.46 -16.93 -8.59
CA GLN A 295 5.34 -17.76 -7.77
C GLN A 295 5.18 -17.43 -6.28
N HIS A 296 5.24 -16.15 -5.91
CA HIS A 296 5.06 -15.72 -4.52
C HIS A 296 3.71 -16.14 -3.93
N LEU A 297 2.62 -15.93 -4.68
CA LEU A 297 1.28 -16.32 -4.22
C LEU A 297 1.14 -17.84 -4.11
N PHE A 298 1.74 -18.59 -5.02
CA PHE A 298 1.74 -20.04 -4.97
C PHE A 298 2.53 -20.56 -3.75
N GLU A 299 3.71 -20.02 -3.49
CA GLU A 299 4.59 -20.46 -2.39
C GLU A 299 4.10 -20.02 -1.01
N THR A 300 3.46 -18.85 -0.90
CA THR A 300 3.09 -18.25 0.39
C THR A 300 1.60 -18.33 0.71
N LYS A 301 0.74 -18.49 -0.30
CA LYS A 301 -0.73 -18.51 -0.17
C LYS A 301 -1.38 -19.69 -0.89
N PHE A 302 -0.62 -20.55 -1.57
CA PHE A 302 -1.09 -21.78 -2.21
C PHE A 302 -2.18 -21.59 -3.29
N PHE A 303 -2.20 -20.45 -3.98
CA PHE A 303 -3.11 -20.22 -5.10
C PHE A 303 -2.42 -19.50 -6.27
N GLN A 304 -3.00 -19.61 -7.47
CA GLN A 304 -2.62 -18.81 -8.64
C GLN A 304 -3.64 -17.70 -8.88
N CYS A 305 -3.18 -16.46 -9.03
CA CYS A 305 -4.06 -15.31 -9.23
C CYS A 305 -4.59 -15.30 -10.67
N ARG A 306 -5.90 -15.07 -10.84
CA ARG A 306 -6.56 -14.97 -12.16
C ARG A 306 -7.18 -13.59 -12.40
N CYS A 307 -6.61 -12.54 -11.80
CA CYS A 307 -7.07 -11.16 -12.04
C CYS A 307 -6.77 -10.72 -13.49
N SER A 308 -7.42 -9.64 -13.93
CA SER A 308 -7.25 -9.08 -15.29
C SER A 308 -5.78 -8.85 -15.66
N ARG A 309 -4.97 -8.34 -14.73
CA ARG A 309 -3.53 -8.13 -14.96
C ARG A 309 -2.76 -9.44 -15.17
N CYS A 310 -3.09 -10.51 -14.46
CA CYS A 310 -2.42 -11.80 -14.60
C CYS A 310 -2.87 -12.56 -15.84
N LEU A 311 -4.10 -12.36 -16.29
CA LEU A 311 -4.64 -13.04 -17.48
C LEU A 311 -4.22 -12.36 -18.79
N ASP A 312 -3.81 -11.09 -18.74
CA ASP A 312 -3.34 -10.34 -19.90
C ASP A 312 -1.82 -10.52 -20.10
N PRO A 313 -1.35 -11.12 -21.22
CA PRO A 313 0.06 -11.20 -21.57
C PRO A 313 0.81 -9.86 -21.57
N PHE A 314 0.10 -8.76 -21.80
CA PHE A 314 0.66 -7.41 -21.82
C PHE A 314 0.57 -6.69 -20.46
N GLU A 315 0.06 -7.35 -19.41
CA GLU A 315 -0.16 -6.78 -18.08
C GLU A 315 -0.92 -5.43 -18.11
N LEU A 316 -2.13 -5.44 -18.65
CA LEU A 316 -2.97 -4.26 -18.88
C LEU A 316 -2.37 -3.30 -19.92
N GLY A 317 -1.78 -3.86 -20.98
CA GLY A 317 -1.14 -3.11 -22.06
C GLY A 317 0.19 -2.44 -21.69
N THR A 318 0.66 -2.57 -20.45
CA THR A 318 1.88 -1.91 -19.95
C THR A 318 3.17 -2.52 -20.50
N ASN A 319 3.11 -3.77 -20.98
CA ASN A 319 4.27 -4.58 -21.36
C ASN A 319 5.27 -4.73 -20.20
N PHE A 320 4.74 -4.91 -18.99
CA PHE A 320 5.53 -4.88 -17.75
C PHE A 320 6.52 -6.03 -17.61
N SER A 321 6.29 -7.15 -18.31
CA SER A 321 7.20 -8.32 -18.35
C SER A 321 7.77 -8.60 -19.74
N SER A 322 7.55 -7.73 -20.73
CA SER A 322 7.87 -8.03 -22.12
C SER A 322 9.35 -7.84 -22.46
N LEU A 323 9.90 -8.77 -23.26
CA LEU A 323 11.27 -8.73 -23.76
C LEU A 323 11.28 -8.32 -25.23
N ARG A 324 12.35 -7.67 -25.71
CA ARG A 324 12.50 -7.38 -27.14
C ARG A 324 12.64 -8.68 -27.92
N CYS A 325 11.91 -8.78 -29.03
CA CYS A 325 12.01 -9.94 -29.91
C CYS A 325 13.34 -9.91 -30.69
N PRO A 326 14.12 -11.00 -30.70
CA PRO A 326 15.39 -11.06 -31.43
C PRO A 326 15.22 -10.99 -32.95
N ASN A 327 14.05 -11.41 -33.46
CA ASN A 327 13.74 -11.40 -34.90
C ASN A 327 13.14 -10.08 -35.39
N CYS A 328 12.97 -9.10 -34.51
CA CYS A 328 12.43 -7.80 -34.84
C CYS A 328 13.56 -6.75 -34.89
N PRO A 329 13.56 -5.81 -35.85
CA PRO A 329 14.53 -4.72 -35.86
C PRO A 329 14.50 -3.94 -34.55
N ALA A 330 15.65 -3.45 -34.09
CA ALA A 330 15.75 -2.73 -32.80
C ALA A 330 14.84 -1.49 -32.70
N GLN A 331 14.49 -0.87 -33.83
CA GLN A 331 13.61 0.29 -33.91
C GLN A 331 12.11 -0.08 -33.92
N SER A 332 11.77 -1.36 -34.04
CA SER A 332 10.38 -1.82 -34.08
C SER A 332 9.80 -2.05 -32.68
N GLN A 333 8.47 -2.16 -32.60
CA GLN A 333 7.70 -2.46 -31.38
C GLN A 333 7.49 -3.96 -31.19
N GLY A 334 8.44 -4.78 -31.66
CA GLY A 334 8.37 -6.23 -31.57
C GLY A 334 8.81 -6.73 -30.20
N PHE A 335 7.86 -7.15 -29.38
CA PHE A 335 8.12 -7.69 -28.05
C PHE A 335 7.54 -9.09 -27.89
N LEU A 336 8.30 -9.95 -27.23
CA LEU A 336 7.88 -11.27 -26.76
C LEU A 336 6.97 -11.11 -25.53
N VAL A 337 5.83 -11.78 -25.56
CA VAL A 337 4.90 -11.92 -24.44
C VAL A 337 4.54 -13.39 -24.24
N ALA A 338 4.18 -13.78 -23.02
CA ALA A 338 3.78 -15.15 -22.71
C ALA A 338 2.54 -15.54 -23.54
N GLN A 339 2.57 -16.69 -24.21
CA GLN A 339 1.40 -17.18 -24.94
C GLN A 339 0.26 -17.57 -23.98
N ASP A 340 0.61 -18.13 -22.82
CA ASP A 340 -0.30 -18.37 -21.70
C ASP A 340 0.33 -17.83 -20.41
N PRO A 341 -0.08 -16.64 -19.93
CA PRO A 341 0.45 -16.04 -18.70
C PRO A 341 0.22 -16.86 -17.43
N MET A 342 -0.70 -17.84 -17.48
CA MET A 342 -1.02 -18.71 -16.34
C MET A 342 -0.12 -19.96 -16.28
N ASN A 343 0.69 -20.19 -17.30
CA ASN A 343 1.59 -21.32 -17.40
C ASN A 343 3.03 -20.83 -17.58
N SER A 344 3.85 -20.98 -16.53
CA SER A 344 5.26 -20.56 -16.54
C SER A 344 6.15 -21.32 -17.54
N LEU A 345 5.66 -22.45 -18.06
CA LEU A 345 6.35 -23.26 -19.09
C LEU A 345 5.84 -22.96 -20.51
N ALA A 346 4.83 -22.09 -20.67
CA ALA A 346 4.31 -21.75 -21.97
C ALA A 346 5.36 -20.99 -22.80
N PRO A 347 5.45 -21.26 -24.12
CA PRO A 347 6.30 -20.48 -25.00
C PRO A 347 5.83 -19.02 -25.04
N TRP A 348 6.76 -18.15 -25.41
CA TRP A 348 6.52 -16.74 -25.61
C TRP A 348 6.43 -16.47 -27.11
N HIS A 349 5.59 -15.52 -27.50
CA HIS A 349 5.45 -15.14 -28.90
C HIS A 349 5.58 -13.64 -29.09
N CYS A 350 6.08 -13.24 -30.25
CA CYS A 350 6.15 -11.85 -30.65
C CYS A 350 4.83 -11.43 -31.29
N ALA A 351 4.16 -10.44 -30.70
CA ALA A 351 2.89 -9.93 -31.23
C ALA A 351 3.02 -9.24 -32.60
N GLN A 352 4.24 -8.90 -33.03
CA GLN A 352 4.50 -8.21 -34.31
C GLN A 352 4.90 -9.17 -35.45
N CYS A 353 5.90 -10.04 -35.23
CA CYS A 353 6.43 -10.91 -36.29
C CYS A 353 6.03 -12.38 -36.15
N GLY A 354 5.36 -12.76 -35.06
CA GLY A 354 4.95 -14.14 -34.81
C GLY A 354 6.08 -15.07 -34.35
N ASN A 355 7.32 -14.58 -34.19
CA ASN A 355 8.42 -15.39 -33.67
C ASN A 355 8.04 -16.01 -32.31
N GLN A 356 8.41 -17.27 -32.11
CA GLN A 356 8.20 -17.96 -30.84
C GLN A 356 9.54 -18.29 -30.19
N GLU A 357 9.61 -18.08 -28.89
CA GLU A 357 10.75 -18.46 -28.05
C GLU A 357 10.28 -19.37 -26.92
N PRO A 358 11.04 -20.41 -26.55
CA PRO A 358 10.69 -21.26 -25.42
C PRO A 358 10.80 -20.50 -24.09
N ALA A 359 10.04 -20.92 -23.08
CA ALA A 359 10.09 -20.33 -21.74
C ALA A 359 11.51 -20.31 -21.15
N ASP A 360 12.29 -21.37 -21.38
CA ASP A 360 13.67 -21.49 -20.89
C ASP A 360 14.60 -20.40 -21.45
N TYR A 361 14.41 -20.00 -22.71
CA TYR A 361 15.15 -18.89 -23.30
C TYR A 361 14.84 -17.58 -22.57
N VAL A 362 13.54 -17.27 -22.41
CA VAL A 362 13.09 -16.04 -21.74
C VAL A 362 13.55 -16.02 -20.28
N ASN A 363 13.41 -17.13 -19.57
CA ASN A 363 13.85 -17.28 -18.19
C ASN A 363 15.37 -17.11 -18.06
N ALA A 364 16.17 -17.61 -19.01
CA ALA A 364 17.61 -17.42 -19.02
C ALA A 364 17.99 -15.94 -19.20
N VAL A 365 17.31 -15.21 -20.10
CA VAL A 365 17.53 -13.77 -20.29
C VAL A 365 17.15 -12.98 -19.04
N ILE A 366 15.95 -13.21 -18.49
CA ILE A 366 15.48 -12.53 -17.27
C ILE A 366 16.44 -12.80 -16.11
N ARG A 367 16.85 -14.05 -15.91
CA ARG A 367 17.79 -14.43 -14.84
C ARG A 367 19.14 -13.73 -14.99
N SER A 368 19.71 -13.71 -16.20
CA SER A 368 21.00 -13.05 -16.45
C SER A 368 20.93 -11.55 -16.14
N ILE A 369 19.86 -10.86 -16.54
CA ILE A 369 19.67 -9.44 -16.21
C ILE A 369 19.42 -9.25 -14.71
N GLY A 370 18.69 -10.17 -14.07
CA GLY A 370 18.46 -10.17 -12.63
C GLY A 370 19.75 -10.32 -11.82
N GLU A 371 20.68 -11.17 -12.26
CA GLU A 371 22.00 -11.32 -11.64
C GLU A 371 22.82 -10.02 -11.73
N GLU A 372 22.78 -9.32 -12.87
CA GLU A 372 23.39 -7.98 -13.00
C GLU A 372 22.72 -6.94 -12.09
N LEU A 373 21.40 -7.00 -11.93
CA LEU A 373 20.66 -6.10 -11.05
C LEU A 373 21.07 -6.28 -9.58
N VAL A 374 21.28 -7.52 -9.13
CA VAL A 374 21.75 -7.83 -7.77
C VAL A 374 23.15 -7.29 -7.52
N GLN A 375 24.00 -7.26 -8.56
CA GLN A 375 25.37 -6.75 -8.50
C GLN A 375 25.46 -5.23 -8.69
N LEU A 376 24.35 -4.56 -9.00
CA LEU A 376 24.31 -3.13 -9.22
C LEU A 376 24.79 -2.38 -7.97
N GLU A 377 25.74 -1.46 -8.15
CA GLU A 377 26.28 -0.68 -7.05
C GLU A 377 25.18 0.17 -6.40
N LYS A 378 25.00 -0.02 -5.09
CA LYS A 378 24.02 0.73 -4.30
C LYS A 378 24.41 2.20 -4.23
N ASP A 379 23.40 3.07 -4.22
CA ASP A 379 23.57 4.53 -4.10
C ASP A 379 24.46 5.15 -5.20
N ASN A 380 24.59 4.50 -6.36
CA ASN A 380 25.31 5.02 -7.52
C ASN A 380 24.35 5.36 -8.69
N PRO A 381 24.05 6.67 -8.92
CA PRO A 381 23.19 7.11 -10.02
C PRO A 381 23.71 6.75 -11.42
N GLU A 382 25.03 6.80 -11.63
CA GLU A 382 25.64 6.50 -12.93
C GLU A 382 25.51 5.01 -13.26
N ALA A 383 25.72 4.14 -12.27
CA ALA A 383 25.49 2.71 -12.42
C ALA A 383 24.04 2.42 -12.84
N CYS A 384 23.06 3.09 -12.21
CA CYS A 384 21.65 2.96 -12.57
C CYS A 384 21.36 3.43 -14.01
N LEU A 385 21.92 4.57 -14.43
CA LEU A 385 21.78 5.09 -15.79
C LEU A 385 22.37 4.13 -16.83
N MET A 386 23.55 3.58 -16.56
CA MET A 386 24.19 2.59 -17.42
C MET A 386 23.37 1.31 -17.51
N PHE A 387 22.82 0.82 -16.40
CA PHE A 387 21.94 -0.34 -16.37
C PHE A 387 20.70 -0.12 -17.24
N ILE A 388 20.00 1.01 -17.06
CA ILE A 388 18.82 1.37 -17.85
C ILE A 388 19.17 1.45 -19.34
N LYS A 389 20.27 2.12 -19.69
CA LYS A 389 20.71 2.27 -21.09
C LYS A 389 21.05 0.93 -21.74
N LYS A 390 21.75 0.05 -21.04
CA LYS A 390 22.12 -1.29 -21.52
C LYS A 390 20.87 -2.14 -21.75
N HIS A 391 20.02 -2.26 -20.73
CA HIS A 391 18.93 -3.23 -20.75
C HIS A 391 17.65 -2.74 -21.45
N SER A 392 17.50 -1.44 -21.72
CA SER A 392 16.45 -0.93 -22.62
C SER A 392 16.58 -1.41 -24.07
N GLN A 393 17.74 -1.99 -24.44
CA GLN A 393 17.93 -2.63 -25.73
C GLN A 393 17.24 -4.00 -25.79
N ASN A 394 17.16 -4.70 -24.65
CA ASN A 394 16.65 -6.08 -24.57
C ASN A 394 15.26 -6.16 -23.94
N LEU A 395 14.84 -5.14 -23.20
CA LEU A 395 13.59 -5.10 -22.44
C LEU A 395 12.66 -4.01 -22.98
N HIS A 396 11.36 -4.21 -22.80
CA HIS A 396 10.42 -3.11 -22.99
C HIS A 396 10.72 -1.97 -22.03
N ARG A 397 10.49 -0.70 -22.43
CA ARG A 397 10.80 0.50 -21.61
C ARG A 397 10.12 0.50 -20.23
N ASN A 398 9.02 -0.22 -20.09
CA ASN A 398 8.22 -0.35 -18.88
C ASN A 398 8.47 -1.69 -18.14
N HIS A 399 9.47 -2.47 -18.56
CA HIS A 399 9.77 -3.75 -17.93
C HIS A 399 10.08 -3.56 -16.44
N PHE A 400 9.61 -4.47 -15.58
CA PHE A 400 9.67 -4.33 -14.12
C PHE A 400 11.07 -4.04 -13.58
N TYR A 401 12.13 -4.72 -14.07
CA TYR A 401 13.51 -4.39 -13.69
C TYR A 401 13.93 -2.95 -14.02
N LEU A 402 13.51 -2.42 -15.18
CA LEU A 402 13.79 -1.03 -15.50
C LEU A 402 12.99 -0.10 -14.60
N MET A 403 11.74 -0.43 -14.28
CA MET A 403 10.91 0.38 -13.38
C MET A 403 11.48 0.43 -11.96
N ASP A 404 11.98 -0.69 -11.44
CA ASP A 404 12.64 -0.75 -10.14
C ASP A 404 13.88 0.17 -10.10
N VAL A 405 14.74 0.07 -11.12
CA VAL A 405 15.95 0.91 -11.20
C VAL A 405 15.61 2.38 -11.44
N LYS A 406 14.58 2.70 -12.25
CA LYS A 406 14.12 4.08 -12.46
C LYS A 406 13.59 4.69 -11.16
N LEU A 407 12.84 3.93 -10.36
CA LEU A 407 12.33 4.39 -9.06
C LEU A 407 13.48 4.68 -8.10
N ALA A 408 14.44 3.75 -7.98
CA ALA A 408 15.63 3.94 -7.16
C ALA A 408 16.43 5.18 -7.62
N LEU A 409 16.71 5.30 -8.91
CA LEU A 409 17.43 6.42 -9.50
C LEU A 409 16.72 7.76 -9.26
N SER A 410 15.39 7.82 -9.39
CA SER A 410 14.63 9.05 -9.13
C SER A 410 14.81 9.55 -7.68
N GLN A 411 14.93 8.63 -6.72
CA GLN A 411 15.16 8.95 -5.33
C GLN A 411 16.63 9.28 -5.04
N MET A 412 17.58 8.82 -5.86
CA MET A 412 19.02 9.12 -5.70
C MET A 412 19.39 10.49 -6.26
N ILE A 413 18.82 10.88 -7.40
CA ILE A 413 19.10 12.18 -8.03
C ILE A 413 18.69 13.30 -7.06
N GLY A 414 19.68 14.07 -6.62
CA GLY A 414 19.48 15.22 -5.74
C GLY A 414 19.68 15.00 -4.26
N LYS A 415 20.06 13.79 -3.84
CA LYS A 415 20.49 13.54 -2.46
C LYS A 415 21.90 14.10 -2.26
N THR A 416 22.05 15.03 -1.32
CA THR A 416 23.35 15.41 -0.78
C THR A 416 23.84 14.25 0.09
N SER A 417 25.06 13.76 -0.13
CA SER A 417 25.64 12.66 0.65
C SER A 417 25.80 13.06 2.12
N SER A 418 24.76 12.85 2.93
CA SER A 418 24.87 12.83 4.39
C SER A 418 24.40 11.47 4.91
N MET A 419 25.38 10.71 5.39
CA MET A 419 25.31 9.51 6.22
C MET A 419 24.96 8.18 5.50
N SER A 420 26.05 7.50 5.17
CA SER A 420 26.15 6.05 5.17
C SER A 420 25.79 5.49 6.55
N VAL A 421 24.83 4.56 6.60
CA VAL A 421 24.78 3.56 7.65
C VAL A 421 24.87 2.19 6.97
N SER A 422 25.97 1.52 7.28
CA SER A 422 26.30 0.16 6.89
C SER A 422 25.17 -0.82 7.21
N SER A 423 24.65 -1.49 6.19
CA SER A 423 23.86 -2.72 6.35
C SER A 423 24.67 -3.90 5.81
N SER A 424 25.30 -4.62 6.72
CA SER A 424 25.86 -5.94 6.48
C SER A 424 24.82 -7.03 6.78
N ALA A 425 24.78 -8.00 5.85
CA ALA A 425 24.33 -9.39 5.96
C ALA A 425 22.82 -9.74 5.88
N GLY A 426 22.52 -10.66 4.95
CA GLY A 426 21.36 -11.57 5.02
C GLY A 426 20.75 -11.91 3.66
N GLU A 427 21.31 -12.87 2.93
CA GLU A 427 20.65 -13.52 1.80
C GLU A 427 19.37 -14.26 2.28
N GLY A 428 18.22 -13.96 1.67
CA GLY A 428 16.98 -14.70 1.87
C GLY A 428 15.71 -13.85 1.98
N ALA A 429 15.01 -13.72 0.85
CA ALA A 429 13.56 -13.52 0.74
C ALA A 429 12.91 -12.35 1.54
N SER A 430 13.05 -11.14 1.00
CA SER A 430 11.94 -10.19 0.78
C SER A 430 12.51 -8.96 0.09
N ASN A 431 12.24 -8.78 -1.20
CA ASN A 431 12.55 -7.55 -1.91
C ASN A 431 11.58 -6.45 -1.43
N GLN A 432 11.89 -5.85 -0.27
CA GLN A 432 11.44 -4.52 0.08
C GLN A 432 12.67 -3.62 0.22
N PRO A 433 12.61 -2.37 -0.25
CA PRO A 433 13.69 -1.41 -0.05
C PRO A 433 13.73 -0.98 1.42
N THR A 434 14.45 -1.72 2.26
CA THR A 434 14.85 -1.26 3.59
C THR A 434 16.04 -0.31 3.45
N GLY A 435 15.76 0.89 2.95
CA GLY A 435 16.70 2.00 2.87
C GLY A 435 16.18 3.17 3.69
N ALA A 436 16.48 3.18 4.98
CA ALA A 436 16.15 4.28 5.89
C ALA A 436 16.99 5.52 5.53
N GLY A 437 16.44 6.38 4.68
CA GLY A 437 16.88 7.76 4.52
C GLY A 437 15.90 8.71 5.21
N GLU A 438 16.39 9.81 5.77
CA GLU A 438 15.55 10.98 6.04
C GLU A 438 14.87 11.44 4.73
N PRO A 439 13.72 12.14 4.79
CA PRO A 439 13.16 12.82 3.63
C PRO A 439 14.17 13.86 3.14
N SER A 440 15.03 13.49 2.18
CA SER A 440 16.03 14.40 1.66
C SER A 440 15.32 15.51 0.89
N LYS A 441 15.47 16.76 1.37
CA LYS A 441 15.23 17.92 0.53
C LYS A 441 16.17 17.83 -0.67
N ILE A 442 15.62 18.02 -1.87
CA ILE A 442 16.39 18.15 -3.11
C ILE A 442 17.50 19.17 -2.89
N SER A 443 18.75 18.77 -3.14
CA SER A 443 19.90 19.69 -3.08
C SER A 443 19.63 20.92 -3.95
N PRO A 444 19.78 22.15 -3.44
CA PRO A 444 19.58 23.38 -4.21
C PRO A 444 20.51 23.46 -5.45
N ASP A 445 21.62 22.72 -5.45
CA ASP A 445 22.66 22.72 -6.48
C ASP A 445 22.48 21.68 -7.59
N LEU A 446 21.36 20.95 -7.64
CA LEU A 446 21.07 20.04 -8.75
C LEU A 446 21.11 20.74 -10.10
N ASN A 447 21.91 20.24 -11.04
CA ASN A 447 21.99 20.85 -12.36
C ASN A 447 20.69 20.62 -13.15
N GLU A 448 20.49 21.43 -14.20
CA GLU A 448 19.26 21.38 -15.01
C GLU A 448 19.08 20.04 -15.75
N LYS A 449 20.18 19.38 -16.15
CA LYS A 449 20.12 18.08 -16.84
C LYS A 449 19.57 16.99 -15.92
N ASP A 450 20.01 16.97 -14.67
CA ASP A 450 19.55 16.00 -13.67
C ASP A 450 18.07 16.18 -13.35
N LEU A 451 17.58 17.43 -13.29
CA LEU A 451 16.16 17.72 -13.11
C LEU A 451 15.32 17.21 -14.29
N ILE A 452 15.78 17.39 -15.53
CA ILE A 452 15.09 16.89 -16.73
C ILE A 452 15.05 15.35 -16.72
N ILE A 453 16.16 14.70 -16.37
CA ILE A 453 16.22 13.23 -16.25
C ILE A 453 15.24 12.76 -15.18
N LYS A 454 15.29 13.34 -13.97
CA LYS A 454 14.41 12.97 -12.86
C LYS A 454 12.93 13.19 -13.19
N GLN A 455 12.59 14.29 -13.87
CA GLN A 455 11.23 14.55 -14.33
C GLN A 455 10.75 13.45 -15.28
N LYS A 456 11.55 13.12 -16.30
CA LYS A 456 11.23 12.05 -17.26
C LYS A 456 11.00 10.71 -16.55
N LEU A 457 11.88 10.35 -15.61
CA LEU A 457 11.74 9.13 -14.82
C LEU A 457 10.43 9.10 -14.04
N CYS A 458 10.13 10.17 -13.30
CA CYS A 458 8.91 10.25 -12.49
C CYS A 458 7.63 10.19 -13.35
N MET A 459 7.64 10.82 -14.52
CA MET A 459 6.52 10.78 -15.47
C MET A 459 6.28 9.37 -16.03
N GLU A 460 7.34 8.66 -16.41
CA GLU A 460 7.23 7.27 -16.85
C GLU A 460 6.75 6.35 -15.71
N LEU A 461 7.24 6.57 -14.48
CA LEU A 461 6.84 5.79 -13.31
C LEU A 461 5.38 6.01 -12.92
N ILE A 462 4.89 7.25 -12.93
CA ILE A 462 3.51 7.55 -12.53
C ILE A 462 2.50 7.01 -13.55
N GLU A 463 2.82 7.04 -14.84
CA GLU A 463 2.02 6.43 -15.91
C GLU A 463 1.77 4.94 -15.61
N ILE A 464 2.84 4.22 -15.25
CA ILE A 464 2.76 2.80 -14.91
C ILE A 464 2.05 2.57 -13.57
N ALA A 465 2.40 3.33 -12.53
CA ALA A 465 1.78 3.21 -11.21
C ALA A 465 0.25 3.44 -11.27
N ASN A 466 -0.21 4.35 -12.13
CA ASN A 466 -1.64 4.59 -12.37
C ASN A 466 -2.38 3.38 -12.94
N THR A 467 -1.67 2.47 -13.62
CA THR A 467 -2.26 1.26 -14.20
C THR A 467 -2.18 0.08 -13.24
N ILE A 468 -1.02 -0.16 -12.64
CA ILE A 468 -0.77 -1.37 -11.84
C ILE A 468 -1.09 -1.22 -10.35
N SER A 469 -1.15 0.01 -9.84
CA SER A 469 -1.40 0.32 -8.42
C SER A 469 -2.15 1.67 -8.27
N PRO A 470 -3.39 1.76 -8.78
CA PRO A 470 -4.13 3.02 -8.87
C PRO A 470 -4.60 3.55 -7.51
N GLY A 471 -4.94 4.84 -7.50
CA GLY A 471 -5.58 5.50 -6.36
C GLY A 471 -4.63 5.70 -5.19
N ILE A 472 -5.10 5.38 -3.98
CA ILE A 472 -4.32 5.53 -2.75
C ILE A 472 -3.31 4.38 -2.63
N SER A 473 -2.13 4.58 -3.22
CA SER A 473 -1.03 3.63 -3.16
C SER A 473 0.28 4.32 -2.78
N ARG A 474 1.08 3.68 -1.91
CA ARG A 474 2.37 4.21 -1.45
C ARG A 474 3.31 4.50 -2.60
N LEU A 475 3.33 3.62 -3.62
CA LEU A 475 4.11 3.79 -4.85
C LEU A 475 3.82 5.13 -5.52
N ARG A 476 2.54 5.45 -5.76
CA ARG A 476 2.13 6.75 -6.34
C ARG A 476 2.56 7.90 -5.46
N GLY A 477 2.30 7.82 -4.15
CA GLY A 477 2.66 8.88 -3.21
C GLY A 477 4.15 9.25 -3.28
N VAL A 478 5.03 8.24 -3.36
CA VAL A 478 6.48 8.46 -3.43
C VAL A 478 6.86 9.11 -4.76
N ILE A 479 6.34 8.61 -5.88
CA ILE A 479 6.62 9.17 -7.21
C ILE A 479 6.13 10.63 -7.31
N LEU A 480 4.92 10.91 -6.82
CA LEU A 480 4.34 12.26 -6.84
C LEU A 480 5.16 13.25 -5.99
N TYR A 481 5.69 12.80 -4.84
CA TYR A 481 6.56 13.61 -4.01
C TYR A 481 7.91 13.93 -4.69
N GLU A 482 8.50 12.97 -5.39
CA GLU A 482 9.72 13.22 -6.17
C GLU A 482 9.45 14.13 -7.38
N LEU A 483 8.32 13.95 -8.06
CA LEU A 483 7.92 14.74 -9.22
C LEU A 483 7.67 16.21 -8.86
N GLN A 484 6.91 16.48 -7.79
CA GLN A 484 6.59 17.85 -7.38
C GLN A 484 7.87 18.62 -7.01
N ALA A 485 8.79 17.98 -6.29
CA ALA A 485 10.03 18.62 -5.85
C ALA A 485 10.91 18.95 -7.06
N THR A 486 10.95 18.04 -8.05
CA THR A 486 11.68 18.23 -9.31
C THR A 486 11.11 19.39 -10.12
N LEU A 487 9.78 19.44 -10.31
CA LEU A 487 9.11 20.50 -11.07
C LEU A 487 9.26 21.87 -10.40
N SER A 488 9.11 21.93 -9.07
CA SER A 488 9.30 23.16 -8.28
C SER A 488 10.71 23.73 -8.46
N SER A 489 11.73 22.88 -8.31
CA SER A 489 13.14 23.28 -8.48
C SER A 489 13.43 23.74 -9.91
N TYR A 490 12.98 22.98 -10.91
CA TYR A 490 13.19 23.31 -12.32
C TYR A 490 12.52 24.64 -12.71
N ALA A 491 11.26 24.83 -12.34
CA ALA A 491 10.50 26.04 -12.67
C ALA A 491 11.12 27.28 -12.02
N ARG A 492 11.51 27.21 -10.74
CA ARG A 492 12.19 28.33 -10.06
C ARG A 492 13.50 28.69 -10.76
N LYS A 493 14.31 27.72 -11.18
CA LYS A 493 15.56 27.97 -11.93
C LYS A 493 15.30 28.64 -13.28
N LYS A 494 14.32 28.15 -14.05
CA LYS A 494 13.94 28.75 -15.33
C LYS A 494 13.42 30.17 -15.18
N PHE A 495 12.65 30.44 -14.12
CA PHE A 495 12.15 31.77 -13.82
C PHE A 495 13.27 32.74 -13.45
N THR A 496 14.20 32.33 -12.58
CA THR A 496 15.37 33.16 -12.21
C THR A 496 16.24 33.50 -13.41
N LYS A 497 16.34 32.62 -14.41
CA LYS A 497 17.04 32.86 -15.68
C LYS A 497 16.25 33.72 -16.68
N GLY A 498 14.99 34.06 -16.38
CA GLY A 498 14.12 34.79 -17.29
C GLY A 498 13.61 33.97 -18.48
N GLU A 499 13.70 32.64 -18.42
CA GLU A 499 13.32 31.74 -19.51
C GLU A 499 11.82 31.41 -19.53
N ILE A 500 11.12 31.61 -18.41
CA ILE A 500 9.66 31.43 -18.31
C ILE A 500 9.01 32.67 -17.70
N THR A 501 7.76 32.93 -18.09
CA THR A 501 6.99 34.07 -17.59
C THR A 501 6.48 33.80 -16.16
N PRO A 502 6.11 34.85 -15.38
CA PRO A 502 5.46 34.67 -14.08
C PRO A 502 4.18 33.82 -14.17
N GLU A 503 3.41 33.97 -15.24
CA GLU A 503 2.20 33.18 -15.48
C GLU A 503 2.51 31.70 -15.71
N HIS A 504 3.54 31.39 -16.50
CA HIS A 504 3.98 30.01 -16.72
C HIS A 504 4.49 29.38 -15.43
N LEU A 505 5.26 30.12 -14.63
CA LEU A 505 5.69 29.68 -13.30
C LEU A 505 4.48 29.39 -12.39
N LYS A 506 3.49 30.29 -12.35
CA LYS A 506 2.27 30.11 -11.55
C LYS A 506 1.55 28.80 -11.91
N ASN A 507 1.41 28.50 -13.21
CA ASN A 507 0.79 27.27 -13.68
C ASN A 507 1.56 26.02 -13.22
N ILE A 508 2.89 26.00 -13.33
CA ILE A 508 3.69 24.87 -12.83
C ILE A 508 3.56 24.74 -11.31
N MET A 509 3.61 25.84 -10.56
CA MET A 509 3.48 25.79 -9.10
C MET A 509 2.09 25.33 -8.66
N GLN A 510 1.05 25.59 -9.44
CA GLN A 510 -0.29 25.06 -9.21
C GLN A 510 -0.38 23.53 -9.44
N GLU A 511 0.37 22.99 -10.42
CA GLU A 511 0.53 21.54 -10.58
C GLU A 511 1.30 20.92 -9.40
N VAL A 512 2.43 21.53 -9.01
CA VAL A 512 3.22 21.13 -7.82
C VAL A 512 2.32 21.07 -6.58
N ARG A 513 1.48 22.09 -6.37
CA ARG A 513 0.49 22.15 -5.30
C ARG A 513 -0.48 20.96 -5.34
N ASN A 514 -0.96 20.59 -6.52
CA ASN A 514 -1.89 19.47 -6.69
C ASN A 514 -1.21 18.12 -6.38
N TYR A 515 0.01 17.90 -6.88
CA TYR A 515 0.79 16.70 -6.56
C TYR A 515 1.10 16.58 -5.06
N LEU A 516 1.42 17.69 -4.39
CA LEU A 516 1.59 17.72 -2.94
C LEU A 516 0.31 17.35 -2.19
N LYS A 517 -0.84 17.91 -2.59
CA LYS A 517 -2.13 17.56 -1.97
C LYS A 517 -2.44 16.07 -2.11
N GLU A 518 -2.20 15.50 -3.28
CA GLU A 518 -2.43 14.09 -3.54
C GLU A 518 -1.47 13.19 -2.74
N CYS A 519 -0.17 13.48 -2.72
CA CYS A 519 0.78 12.67 -1.95
C CYS A 519 0.52 12.77 -0.44
N ILE A 520 0.14 13.94 0.08
CA ILE A 520 -0.28 14.13 1.47
C ILE A 520 -1.52 13.28 1.77
N GLN A 521 -2.51 13.24 0.88
CA GLN A 521 -3.69 12.41 1.05
C GLN A 521 -3.30 10.93 1.13
N ILE A 522 -2.44 10.46 0.22
CA ILE A 522 -1.97 9.07 0.18
C ILE A 522 -1.28 8.69 1.50
N PHE A 523 -0.36 9.52 1.98
CA PHE A 523 0.43 9.23 3.17
C PHE A 523 -0.27 9.59 4.49
N SER A 524 -1.42 10.27 4.45
CA SER A 524 -2.12 10.72 5.67
C SER A 524 -2.57 9.61 6.60
N TYR A 525 -2.60 8.37 6.10
CA TYR A 525 -2.99 7.18 6.85
C TYR A 525 -1.80 6.45 7.50
N GLU A 526 -0.58 6.89 7.22
CA GLU A 526 0.65 6.25 7.67
C GLU A 526 1.19 6.93 8.95
N PRO A 527 1.67 6.16 9.94
CA PRO A 527 2.17 6.70 11.19
C PRO A 527 3.59 7.27 11.01
N THR A 528 3.95 8.27 11.80
CA THR A 528 5.27 8.94 11.70
C THR A 528 6.46 8.04 12.09
N CYS A 529 6.21 6.86 12.68
CA CYS A 529 7.26 5.87 12.90
C CYS A 529 7.75 5.22 11.60
N ILE A 530 6.98 5.26 10.52
CA ILE A 530 7.39 4.77 9.19
C ILE A 530 7.73 5.91 8.23
N GLN A 531 8.41 5.58 7.14
CA GLN A 531 8.96 6.57 6.20
C GLN A 531 7.87 7.42 5.56
N GLU A 532 6.79 6.81 5.10
CA GLU A 532 5.67 7.47 4.44
C GLU A 532 4.98 8.46 5.37
N GLY A 533 4.80 8.12 6.65
CA GLY A 533 4.23 9.03 7.64
C GLY A 533 5.13 10.23 7.93
N ARG A 534 6.46 10.05 7.94
CA ARG A 534 7.42 11.16 8.00
C ARG A 534 7.34 12.03 6.75
N LEU A 535 7.25 11.41 5.58
CA LEU A 535 7.13 12.10 4.30
C LEU A 535 5.86 12.94 4.24
N ALA A 536 4.74 12.45 4.79
CA ALA A 536 3.51 13.22 4.92
C ALA A 536 3.70 14.50 5.74
N ALA A 537 4.50 14.45 6.81
CA ALA A 537 4.79 15.63 7.64
C ALA A 537 5.61 16.66 6.87
N VAL A 538 6.64 16.22 6.13
CA VAL A 538 7.47 17.10 5.30
C VAL A 538 6.66 17.70 4.15
N ALA A 539 5.89 16.88 3.42
CA ALA A 539 5.06 17.35 2.31
C ALA A 539 4.04 18.42 2.74
N ARG A 540 3.51 18.36 3.97
CA ARG A 540 2.63 19.42 4.50
C ARG A 540 3.36 20.75 4.68
N LEU A 541 4.61 20.73 5.12
CA LEU A 541 5.42 21.95 5.23
C LEU A 541 5.74 22.51 3.84
N ASP A 542 6.12 21.65 2.90
CA ASP A 542 6.38 22.04 1.51
C ASP A 542 5.12 22.63 0.85
N LEU A 543 3.93 22.08 1.14
CA LEU A 543 2.66 22.63 0.64
C LEU A 543 2.40 24.05 1.17
N ILE A 544 2.74 24.34 2.43
CA ILE A 544 2.61 25.70 2.99
C ILE A 544 3.57 26.66 2.28
N GLU A 545 4.81 26.23 2.01
CA GLU A 545 5.78 27.03 1.26
C GLU A 545 5.26 27.32 -0.17
N VAL A 546 4.76 26.29 -0.86
CA VAL A 546 4.21 26.41 -2.21
C VAL A 546 2.97 27.31 -2.22
N ASP A 547 2.04 27.16 -1.27
CA ASP A 547 0.86 28.02 -1.17
C ASP A 547 1.26 29.48 -0.97
N THR A 548 2.18 29.76 -0.04
CA THR A 548 2.71 31.12 0.20
C THR A 548 3.37 31.69 -1.07
N TYR A 549 4.11 30.87 -1.80
CA TYR A 549 4.77 31.27 -3.03
C TYR A 549 3.78 31.57 -4.16
N VAL A 550 2.78 30.70 -4.36
CA VAL A 550 1.71 30.91 -5.36
C VAL A 550 0.92 32.18 -5.05
N ASP A 551 0.59 32.42 -3.78
CA ASP A 551 -0.12 33.63 -3.34
C ASP A 551 0.70 34.90 -3.61
N SER A 552 2.03 34.83 -3.46
CA SER A 552 2.93 35.95 -3.76
C SER A 552 3.02 36.30 -5.26
N LEU A 553 2.67 35.37 -6.14
CA LEU A 553 2.61 35.57 -7.59
C LEU A 553 1.27 36.17 -8.05
N GLU A 554 0.27 36.29 -7.17
CA GLU A 554 -1.00 36.91 -7.52
C GLU A 554 -0.86 38.44 -7.62
N PRO A 555 -1.35 39.06 -8.70
CA PRO A 555 -1.31 40.51 -8.81
C PRO A 555 -2.17 41.13 -7.71
N ASN A 556 -1.53 41.92 -6.85
CA ASN A 556 -2.22 42.66 -5.80
C ASN A 556 -3.27 43.58 -6.46
N PRO A 557 -4.58 43.43 -6.18
CA PRO A 557 -5.63 44.23 -6.83
C PRO A 557 -5.56 45.73 -6.52
N LYS A 558 -4.58 46.18 -5.73
CA LYS A 558 -4.35 47.57 -5.34
C LYS A 558 -3.25 48.30 -6.13
N SER A 559 -2.44 47.63 -6.96
CA SER A 559 -1.35 48.30 -7.72
C SER A 559 -1.76 48.79 -9.12
N SER A 560 -2.89 48.32 -9.67
CA SER A 560 -3.39 48.71 -11.00
C SER A 560 -4.21 50.01 -11.01
N ARG A 561 -4.36 50.71 -9.87
CA ARG A 561 -5.14 51.97 -9.78
C ARG A 561 -4.31 53.26 -9.76
N ASN A 562 -2.97 53.19 -9.70
CA ASN A 562 -2.11 54.37 -9.48
C ASN A 562 -1.20 54.76 -10.65
N MET A 563 -1.44 54.26 -11.87
CA MET A 563 -0.64 54.64 -13.06
C MET A 563 -1.47 55.21 -14.22
N ALA A 564 -2.49 56.00 -13.91
CA ALA A 564 -3.23 56.75 -14.93
C ALA A 564 -3.60 58.17 -14.47
N THR A 565 -2.63 58.97 -14.03
CA THR A 565 -2.77 60.44 -14.03
C THR A 565 -1.38 61.09 -14.12
N THR A 566 -0.87 61.26 -15.34
CA THR A 566 0.15 62.26 -15.63
C THR A 566 -0.44 63.30 -16.59
N SER A 567 -0.35 64.53 -16.11
CA SER A 567 -0.82 65.80 -16.64
C SER A 567 -0.22 66.22 -17.98
N THR A 568 -0.99 66.92 -18.80
CA THR A 568 -0.52 68.06 -19.65
C THR A 568 -1.66 69.07 -19.89
N PRO A 569 -1.37 70.36 -20.18
CA PRO A 569 -2.25 71.50 -19.88
C PRO A 569 -2.83 72.27 -21.10
N SER A 570 -3.77 73.18 -20.79
CA SER A 570 -4.27 74.36 -21.54
C SER A 570 -5.32 74.20 -22.67
N ALA A 571 -6.54 74.71 -22.43
CA ALA A 571 -7.11 75.94 -23.01
C ALA A 571 -8.62 76.12 -22.67
N LEU A 572 -9.02 77.35 -22.34
CA LEU A 572 -10.37 77.86 -21.98
C LEU A 572 -11.23 78.21 -23.24
N PRO A 573 -12.49 78.73 -23.15
CA PRO A 573 -13.70 78.19 -22.50
C PRO A 573 -15.03 78.35 -23.35
N ALA A 574 -16.16 77.91 -22.77
CA ALA A 574 -17.56 78.39 -22.93
C ALA A 574 -18.53 77.66 -23.91
N PRO A 575 -19.88 77.71 -23.73
CA PRO A 575 -20.67 77.90 -22.51
C PRO A 575 -21.89 76.93 -22.34
N SER A 576 -22.38 76.89 -21.09
CA SER A 576 -23.75 76.61 -20.57
C SER A 576 -24.87 76.11 -21.51
N ASN A 577 -25.61 75.07 -21.09
CA ASN A 577 -27.02 75.22 -20.65
C ASN A 577 -27.71 73.91 -20.18
N HIS A 578 -28.43 74.05 -19.06
CA HIS A 578 -29.70 73.41 -18.69
C HIS A 578 -29.86 71.88 -18.59
N SER A 579 -29.93 71.40 -17.34
CA SER A 579 -30.96 70.45 -16.85
C SER A 579 -32.36 71.08 -16.99
N PRO A 580 -33.53 70.35 -16.98
CA PRO A 580 -33.77 69.17 -16.14
C PRO A 580 -34.80 68.08 -16.59
N THR A 581 -34.83 67.00 -15.80
CA THR A 581 -36.00 66.23 -15.31
C THR A 581 -36.82 65.25 -16.16
N THR A 582 -37.22 64.18 -15.45
CA THR A 582 -38.38 63.27 -15.62
C THR A 582 -38.24 62.09 -16.59
N ASN A 583 -39.01 61.00 -16.48
CA ASN A 583 -39.49 60.17 -15.37
C ASN A 583 -40.02 58.88 -16.07
N ASN A 584 -40.21 57.81 -15.31
CA ASN A 584 -41.15 56.70 -15.57
C ASN A 584 -40.90 55.63 -16.65
N ASN A 585 -40.75 54.41 -16.10
CA ASN A 585 -41.61 53.22 -16.26
C ASN A 585 -41.69 52.41 -17.57
N HIS A 586 -41.42 51.11 -17.35
CA HIS A 586 -42.15 49.91 -17.78
C HIS A 586 -42.63 49.80 -19.22
N ASN A 587 -42.01 48.88 -19.95
CA ASN A 587 -42.57 47.57 -20.34
C ASN A 587 -41.77 47.06 -21.54
N ASN A 588 -41.27 45.82 -21.49
CA ASN A 588 -41.67 44.88 -22.53
C ASN A 588 -41.34 43.43 -22.21
N SER A 589 -42.38 42.65 -22.46
CA SER A 589 -42.52 41.21 -22.51
C SER A 589 -41.94 40.59 -23.80
N ASN A 590 -41.83 39.26 -23.75
CA ASN A 590 -41.80 38.27 -24.85
C ASN A 590 -40.43 38.16 -25.59
N HIS A 591 -39.88 36.96 -25.88
CA HIS A 591 -40.50 35.91 -26.68
C HIS A 591 -39.55 34.69 -26.79
N SER A 592 -40.12 33.47 -26.84
CA SER A 592 -39.79 32.29 -27.70
C SER A 592 -38.30 31.91 -27.94
N SER A 593 -37.81 30.75 -27.50
CA SER A 593 -37.99 29.37 -28.03
C SER A 593 -37.32 29.05 -29.37
N HIS A 594 -36.35 28.11 -29.37
CA HIS A 594 -36.19 26.94 -30.27
C HIS A 594 -34.77 26.33 -30.09
N ASN A 595 -34.63 25.06 -29.71
CA ASN A 595 -34.66 23.82 -30.53
C ASN A 595 -33.37 23.59 -31.35
N ASN A 596 -32.56 22.58 -31.01
CA ASN A 596 -32.40 21.32 -31.78
C ASN A 596 -31.06 20.58 -31.58
N ASN A 597 -31.21 19.24 -31.51
CA ASN A 597 -30.38 18.12 -32.01
C ASN A 597 -28.98 17.90 -31.41
N ASN A 598 -28.71 16.77 -30.73
CA ASN A 598 -28.55 15.40 -31.24
C ASN A 598 -27.60 15.29 -32.44
N PHE A 599 -26.35 14.91 -32.17
CA PHE A 599 -25.81 13.57 -32.45
C PHE A 599 -24.67 13.24 -31.50
#